data_AF-A0A945RYX1-F1
#
_entry.id   AF-A0A945RYX1-F1
#
_cell.length_a   1.000
_cell.length_b   1.000
_cell.length_c   1.000
_cell.angle_alpha   90.00
_cell.angle_beta   90.00
_cell.angle_gamma   90.00
#
_symmetry.space_group_name_H-M   'P 1'
#
loop_
_entity.id
_entity.type
_entity.pdbx_description
1 polymer ?
#
loop_
_entity_poly.entity_id
_entity_poly.type
_entity_poly.pdbx_seq_one_letter_code
_entity_poly.pdbx_strand_id
1 'polypeptide(L)'
;MARHSWIAIAVLFLGGSGPGLGQDVTQPQPEPKAPSLWCKHTILVYISPSGRGLEFWTPENFEWLIAYRDAHGKQQGLFFDGFLFLGFGCKEGRHLLGVSSRKPAIASDWDDALGNYLKGVGVLSDTFGPIARGLGKPEARAKVILSLPYPDPRQHLFELPGTGGLDFRIKEHREQAVVWYVDEALRRWRVARDQGLLAHVELVGFYWGHEGLARDDGDVVKTVSEHIHLRKRLLHWIPSFGSGAVDWGALGLDCLTQQINYQNPQRPGRPLEIFRDMSDLVVEHGLHGVELTPTARETRLNPRIWCWHQVFLANLDAALRLGWRDYSAFTYFHGNDIPKIAGDPRSHVFYEKLFRWTQGTLCGSDVEELASVVIKELQHREHISAQTAAHIDSAPTVLEKLRRMEEPKLAVLARELAERLAMYEDQSGNLLPDASFEAGRGDWPTCSRRVARCDDMARTGASSLRLSMGRDSGGNMIRESAKSRRVAVKPGQMVRFSAFARIPERLQRTTRGLMIGLARYRGGKMSVAWTDCEAHSVGPTDSWTRLVVYLYVDETPCDEVMAIIGLCGGGTVYLDDAELVILERR
;
A
#
# COMPACT_ATOMS: atom_id res chain seq x y z
N MET A 1 29.26 -1.06 -12.01
CA MET A 1 28.40 -0.12 -12.76
C MET A 1 27.03 -0.75 -12.92
N ALA A 2 26.06 -0.40 -12.07
CA ALA A 2 24.65 -0.71 -12.35
C ALA A 2 24.09 0.49 -13.12
N ARG A 3 24.15 0.41 -14.46
CA ARG A 3 23.47 1.39 -15.31
C ARG A 3 21.99 1.28 -15.02
N HIS A 4 21.40 2.38 -14.55
CA HIS A 4 19.98 2.44 -14.27
C HIS A 4 19.22 2.29 -15.60
N SER A 5 18.41 1.24 -15.72
CA SER A 5 17.36 1.16 -16.73
C SER A 5 16.41 2.34 -16.53
N TRP A 6 16.32 3.24 -17.51
CA TRP A 6 15.31 4.31 -17.50
C TRP A 6 14.16 3.90 -18.40
N ILE A 7 12.96 3.84 -17.84
CA ILE A 7 11.71 3.78 -18.59
C ILE A 7 11.07 5.16 -18.55
N ALA A 8 10.52 5.60 -19.67
CA ALA A 8 9.80 6.86 -19.79
C ALA A 8 8.43 6.58 -20.44
N ILE A 9 7.38 7.05 -19.77
CA ILE A 9 5.98 6.92 -20.19
C ILE A 9 5.52 8.26 -20.75
N ALA A 10 4.98 8.27 -21.96
CA ALA A 10 4.21 9.40 -22.49
C ALA A 10 2.77 8.95 -22.69
N VAL A 11 1.83 9.51 -21.93
CA VAL A 11 0.40 9.42 -22.23
C VAL A 11 0.02 10.68 -23.01
N LEU A 12 -0.09 10.55 -24.34
CA LEU A 12 -0.60 11.62 -25.19
C LEU A 12 -2.13 11.58 -25.19
N PHE A 13 -2.76 12.44 -24.40
CA PHE A 13 -4.18 12.78 -24.57
C PHE A 13 -4.32 13.72 -25.76
N LEU A 14 -4.61 13.19 -26.94
CA LEU A 14 -5.08 13.99 -28.07
C LEU A 14 -6.62 14.03 -28.01
N GLY A 15 -7.15 15.00 -27.26
CA GLY A 15 -8.60 15.21 -27.16
C GLY A 15 -8.96 16.47 -26.39
N GLY A 16 -9.38 17.52 -27.12
CA GLY A 16 -10.29 18.60 -26.74
C GLY A 16 -10.14 19.28 -25.38
N SER A 17 -9.63 20.51 -25.38
CA SER A 17 -9.67 21.47 -24.28
C SER A 17 -11.10 21.73 -23.75
N GLY A 18 -11.33 21.48 -22.45
CA GLY A 18 -12.45 21.97 -21.66
C GLY A 18 -11.94 22.57 -20.34
N PRO A 19 -12.61 23.60 -19.77
CA PRO A 19 -12.04 24.47 -18.75
C PRO A 19 -11.93 23.79 -17.39
N GLY A 20 -10.94 24.23 -16.61
CA GLY A 20 -10.53 23.64 -15.35
C GLY A 20 -11.62 23.54 -14.29
N LEU A 21 -11.46 22.53 -13.43
CA LEU A 21 -12.17 22.40 -12.18
C LEU A 21 -11.13 22.05 -11.10
N GLY A 22 -10.61 23.10 -10.45
CA GLY A 22 -10.43 23.00 -9.01
C GLY A 22 -11.83 22.89 -8.42
N GLN A 23 -12.25 21.68 -8.08
CA GLN A 23 -13.36 21.50 -7.16
C GLN A 23 -12.76 21.21 -5.79
N ASP A 24 -13.09 22.08 -4.83
CA ASP A 24 -13.13 21.71 -3.42
C ASP A 24 -13.99 20.46 -3.29
N VAL A 25 -13.35 19.31 -3.07
CA VAL A 25 -14.06 18.06 -2.74
C VAL A 25 -14.16 17.99 -1.21
N THR A 26 -15.04 18.80 -0.64
CA THR A 26 -15.44 18.68 0.77
C THR A 26 -16.83 18.06 0.83
N GLN A 27 -16.93 16.77 0.52
CA GLN A 27 -18.03 16.00 1.08
C GLN A 27 -17.76 15.81 2.58
N PRO A 28 -18.75 16.06 3.47
CA PRO A 28 -18.56 15.84 4.90
C PRO A 28 -18.26 14.37 5.15
N GLN A 29 -17.14 14.09 5.83
CA GLN A 29 -16.79 12.74 6.23
C GLN A 29 -17.84 12.17 7.21
N PRO A 30 -17.99 10.83 7.27
CA PRO A 30 -18.89 10.23 8.24
C PRO A 30 -18.48 10.61 9.66
N GLU A 31 -19.46 11.03 10.46
CA GLU A 31 -19.25 11.28 11.87
C GLU A 31 -18.96 9.96 12.62
N PRO A 32 -18.06 9.96 13.62
CA PRO A 32 -17.84 8.82 14.49
C PRO A 32 -19.13 8.32 15.16
N LYS A 33 -19.46 7.03 14.99
CA LYS A 33 -20.64 6.42 15.65
C LYS A 33 -20.59 6.44 17.19
N ALA A 34 -19.38 6.42 17.76
CA ALA A 34 -19.16 6.48 19.22
C ALA A 34 -18.03 7.48 19.55
N PRO A 35 -18.32 8.80 19.55
CA PRO A 35 -17.28 9.83 19.66
C PRO A 35 -16.37 9.70 20.88
N SER A 36 -16.88 9.21 22.02
CA SER A 36 -16.08 9.01 23.23
C SER A 36 -15.00 7.93 23.08
N LEU A 37 -15.27 6.90 22.28
CA LEU A 37 -14.34 5.78 22.03
C LEU A 37 -13.45 6.01 20.80
N TRP A 38 -13.69 7.11 20.07
CA TRP A 38 -13.02 7.37 18.81
C TRP A 38 -11.56 7.75 19.01
N CYS A 39 -10.65 7.16 18.23
CA CYS A 39 -9.24 7.51 18.22
C CYS A 39 -8.92 8.34 16.96
N LYS A 40 -8.40 9.55 17.13
CA LYS A 40 -7.96 10.36 15.97
C LYS A 40 -6.60 9.92 15.45
N HIS A 41 -5.67 9.54 16.33
CA HIS A 41 -4.29 9.20 16.02
C HIS A 41 -3.88 7.89 16.69
N THR A 42 -4.03 6.79 15.95
CA THR A 42 -3.77 5.43 16.45
C THR A 42 -2.40 4.92 16.01
N ILE A 43 -1.51 4.66 16.96
CA ILE A 43 -0.18 4.08 16.70
C ILE A 43 -0.21 2.55 16.83
N LEU A 44 0.47 1.86 15.92
CA LEU A 44 0.58 0.39 15.93
C LEU A 44 1.71 -0.07 16.86
N VAL A 45 1.38 -0.92 17.83
CA VAL A 45 2.25 -1.46 18.89
C VAL A 45 2.47 -2.96 18.66
N TYR A 46 3.65 -3.34 18.16
CA TYR A 46 3.88 -4.72 17.73
C TYR A 46 4.37 -5.61 18.88
N ILE A 47 3.56 -6.60 19.24
CA ILE A 47 3.84 -7.69 20.18
C ILE A 47 3.33 -8.97 19.53
N SER A 48 4.15 -10.00 19.37
CA SER A 48 3.69 -11.25 18.73
C SER A 48 3.24 -12.30 19.76
N PRO A 49 2.39 -13.26 19.38
CA PRO A 49 2.04 -14.41 20.22
C PRO A 49 3.27 -15.20 20.67
N SER A 50 4.31 -15.27 19.83
CA SER A 50 5.58 -15.88 20.22
C SER A 50 6.32 -15.17 21.36
N GLY A 51 5.82 -14.03 21.85
CA GLY A 51 6.45 -13.14 22.83
C GLY A 51 7.38 -12.09 22.22
N ARG A 52 7.67 -12.16 20.91
CA ARG A 52 8.57 -11.22 20.24
C ARG A 52 8.02 -9.80 20.35
N GLY A 53 8.87 -8.87 20.80
CA GLY A 53 8.53 -7.46 20.93
C GLY A 53 7.95 -7.08 22.28
N LEU A 54 7.67 -8.03 23.18
CA LEU A 54 7.20 -7.73 24.53
C LEU A 54 8.29 -7.01 25.34
N GLU A 55 9.53 -7.49 25.24
CA GLU A 55 10.72 -6.92 25.86
C GLU A 55 11.12 -5.56 25.29
N PHE A 56 10.68 -5.26 24.06
CA PHE A 56 10.93 -3.96 23.44
C PHE A 56 10.06 -2.87 24.07
N TRP A 57 8.83 -3.18 24.46
CA TRP A 57 7.90 -2.19 24.99
C TRP A 57 8.08 -1.96 26.50
N THR A 58 9.19 -1.32 26.85
CA THR A 58 9.48 -0.82 28.19
C THR A 58 8.75 0.51 28.44
N PRO A 59 8.67 0.98 29.71
CA PRO A 59 8.14 2.31 30.01
C PRO A 59 8.79 3.42 29.17
N GLU A 60 10.12 3.40 29.02
CA GLU A 60 10.88 4.40 28.26
C GLU A 60 10.49 4.42 26.78
N ASN A 61 10.20 3.25 26.19
CA ASN A 61 9.76 3.19 24.80
C ASN A 61 8.30 3.63 24.63
N PHE A 62 7.43 3.35 25.59
CA PHE A 62 6.06 3.88 25.59
C PHE A 62 6.01 5.39 25.80
N GLU A 63 6.90 5.95 26.62
CA GLU A 63 6.98 7.39 26.87
C GLU A 63 7.05 8.21 25.57
N TRP A 64 7.83 7.75 24.59
CA TRP A 64 7.94 8.40 23.28
C TRP A 64 6.64 8.40 22.47
N LEU A 65 5.73 7.47 22.74
CA LEU A 65 4.41 7.40 22.11
C LEU A 65 3.33 8.16 22.91
N ILE A 66 3.49 8.22 24.23
CA ILE A 66 2.49 8.83 25.12
C ILE A 66 2.59 10.35 25.08
N ALA A 67 3.81 10.90 25.14
CA ALA A 67 4.02 12.34 25.17
C ALA A 67 5.21 12.76 24.32
N TYR A 68 5.05 13.89 23.64
CA TYR A 68 6.17 14.52 22.94
C TYR A 68 7.18 15.06 23.93
N ARG A 69 8.45 14.72 23.68
CA ARG A 69 9.63 15.23 24.37
C ARG A 69 10.46 16.02 23.37
N ASP A 70 10.81 17.25 23.71
CA ASP A 70 11.72 18.02 22.88
C ASP A 70 13.16 17.48 22.96
N ALA A 71 14.05 18.10 22.18
CA ALA A 71 15.47 17.74 22.12
C ALA A 71 16.20 17.91 23.47
N HIS A 72 15.60 18.61 24.44
CA HIS A 72 16.11 18.76 25.81
C HIS A 72 15.49 17.77 26.79
N GLY A 73 14.63 16.86 26.31
CA GLY A 73 13.94 15.85 27.11
C GLY A 73 12.71 16.36 27.85
N LYS A 74 12.28 17.61 27.62
CA LYS A 74 11.11 18.17 28.31
C LYS A 74 9.82 17.72 27.62
N GLN A 75 8.89 17.19 28.41
CA GLN A 75 7.56 16.80 27.94
C GLN A 75 6.69 18.04 27.67
N GLN A 76 6.02 18.12 26.51
CA GLN A 76 5.18 19.27 26.17
C GLN A 76 3.69 18.94 25.97
N GLY A 77 3.33 17.69 25.66
CA GLY A 77 1.94 17.32 25.47
C GLY A 77 1.75 15.84 25.13
N LEU A 78 0.51 15.35 25.28
CA LEU A 78 0.14 14.00 24.86
C LEU A 78 0.23 13.87 23.34
N PHE A 79 0.73 12.73 22.86
CA PHE A 79 1.10 12.55 21.46
C PHE A 79 0.09 11.71 20.68
N PHE A 80 0.00 10.40 20.93
CA PHE A 80 -1.02 9.52 20.36
C PHE A 80 -2.15 9.28 21.36
N ASP A 81 -3.39 9.22 20.87
CA ASP A 81 -4.56 8.91 21.71
C ASP A 81 -4.94 7.42 21.64
N GLY A 82 -4.73 6.76 20.48
CA GLY A 82 -5.01 5.35 20.26
C GLY A 82 -3.76 4.47 20.16
N PHE A 83 -3.82 3.27 20.74
CA PHE A 83 -2.76 2.27 20.75
C PHE A 83 -3.32 0.92 20.28
N LEU A 84 -2.97 0.51 19.07
CA LEU A 84 -3.38 -0.76 18.48
C LEU A 84 -2.32 -1.84 18.78
N PHE A 85 -2.66 -2.79 19.64
CA PHE A 85 -1.81 -3.94 19.96
C PHE A 85 -2.03 -5.06 18.96
N LEU A 86 -0.96 -5.40 18.23
CA LEU A 86 -0.99 -6.38 17.15
C LEU A 86 0.34 -7.12 17.03
N GLY A 87 0.34 -8.22 16.29
CA GLY A 87 1.53 -8.97 15.93
C GLY A 87 1.14 -10.40 15.66
N PHE A 88 1.75 -11.01 14.64
CA PHE A 88 1.12 -12.15 13.97
C PHE A 88 1.95 -13.43 14.00
N GLY A 89 3.24 -13.34 14.33
CA GLY A 89 4.15 -14.48 14.37
C GLY A 89 3.91 -15.36 15.60
N CYS A 90 3.55 -16.62 15.38
CA CYS A 90 3.38 -17.61 16.44
C CYS A 90 4.61 -18.54 16.54
N LYS A 91 4.60 -19.42 17.54
CA LYS A 91 5.60 -20.48 17.67
C LYS A 91 5.51 -21.44 16.48
N GLU A 92 6.61 -22.15 16.18
CA GLU A 92 6.66 -23.20 15.16
C GLU A 92 6.22 -22.78 13.74
N GLY A 93 6.39 -21.50 13.40
CA GLY A 93 6.08 -20.97 12.08
C GLY A 93 4.58 -20.85 11.78
N ARG A 94 3.72 -20.93 12.81
CA ARG A 94 2.30 -20.59 12.73
C ARG A 94 2.09 -19.08 12.66
N HIS A 95 0.89 -18.66 12.29
CA HIS A 95 0.58 -17.24 12.09
C HIS A 95 -0.88 -16.91 12.40
N LEU A 96 -1.14 -15.75 13.01
CA LEU A 96 -2.50 -15.28 13.31
C LEU A 96 -3.25 -14.71 12.11
N LEU A 97 -2.57 -14.45 10.99
CA LEU A 97 -3.19 -14.03 9.73
C LEU A 97 -3.12 -15.15 8.68
N GLY A 98 -4.06 -15.13 7.74
CA GLY A 98 -4.17 -16.07 6.62
C GLY A 98 -3.07 -15.95 5.56
N VAL A 99 -1.81 -16.20 5.94
CA VAL A 99 -0.66 -16.17 5.03
C VAL A 99 -0.42 -17.57 4.46
N SER A 100 -0.50 -17.71 3.13
CA SER A 100 -0.40 -19.01 2.45
C SER A 100 0.89 -19.78 2.73
N SER A 101 2.01 -19.07 2.93
CA SER A 101 3.32 -19.65 3.24
C SER A 101 3.53 -20.03 4.71
N ARG A 102 2.54 -19.80 5.57
CA ARG A 102 2.59 -20.09 7.01
C ARG A 102 1.51 -21.08 7.42
N LYS A 103 1.74 -21.76 8.54
CA LYS A 103 0.74 -22.64 9.17
C LYS A 103 -0.33 -21.81 9.88
N PRO A 104 -1.61 -22.24 9.89
CA PRO A 104 -2.64 -21.56 10.65
C PRO A 104 -2.36 -21.68 12.16
N ALA A 105 -2.77 -20.66 12.92
CA ALA A 105 -2.66 -20.65 14.37
C ALA A 105 -3.55 -21.71 15.05
N ILE A 106 -3.16 -22.12 16.25
CA ILE A 106 -3.93 -22.99 17.15
C ILE A 106 -4.45 -22.21 18.37
N ALA A 107 -5.29 -22.84 19.19
CA ALA A 107 -5.93 -22.17 20.33
C ALA A 107 -4.94 -21.58 21.33
N SER A 108 -3.83 -22.27 21.62
CA SER A 108 -2.78 -21.75 22.50
C SER A 108 -2.05 -20.53 21.92
N ASP A 109 -1.95 -20.40 20.59
CA ASP A 109 -1.39 -19.19 19.99
C ASP A 109 -2.34 -17.98 20.18
N TRP A 110 -3.66 -18.20 20.15
CA TRP A 110 -4.64 -17.14 20.42
C TRP A 110 -4.59 -16.72 21.89
N ASP A 111 -4.45 -17.68 22.80
CA ASP A 111 -4.25 -17.43 24.22
C ASP A 111 -2.97 -16.64 24.50
N ASP A 112 -1.85 -17.08 23.91
CA ASP A 112 -0.55 -16.39 23.98
C ASP A 112 -0.65 -14.95 23.44
N ALA A 113 -1.36 -14.74 22.33
CA ALA A 113 -1.60 -13.42 21.76
C ALA A 113 -2.27 -12.48 22.76
N LEU A 114 -3.42 -12.90 23.30
CA LEU A 114 -4.19 -12.11 24.25
C LEU A 114 -3.40 -11.83 25.53
N GLY A 115 -2.71 -12.85 26.06
CA GLY A 115 -1.86 -12.71 27.24
C GLY A 115 -0.73 -11.70 27.03
N ASN A 116 -0.04 -11.75 25.90
CA ASN A 116 1.06 -10.84 25.61
C ASN A 116 0.59 -9.41 25.30
N TYR A 117 -0.55 -9.24 24.61
CA TYR A 117 -1.16 -7.93 24.41
C TYR A 117 -1.49 -7.28 25.75
N LEU A 118 -2.17 -8.00 26.66
CA LEU A 118 -2.54 -7.45 27.97
C LEU A 118 -1.33 -7.12 28.85
N LYS A 119 -0.23 -7.87 28.76
CA LYS A 119 1.03 -7.49 29.42
C LYS A 119 1.56 -6.15 28.90
N GLY A 120 1.61 -5.97 27.58
CA GLY A 120 2.02 -4.69 26.97
C GLY A 120 1.08 -3.54 27.34
N VAL A 121 -0.23 -3.79 27.41
CA VAL A 121 -1.22 -2.81 27.87
C VAL A 121 -1.00 -2.42 29.34
N GLY A 122 -0.62 -3.37 30.19
CA GLY A 122 -0.24 -3.08 31.58
C GLY A 122 0.91 -2.10 31.66
N VAL A 123 2.00 -2.33 30.92
CA VAL A 123 3.14 -1.40 30.85
C VAL A 123 2.71 -0.02 30.33
N LEU A 124 1.88 0.02 29.29
CA LEU A 124 1.30 1.27 28.78
C LEU A 124 0.52 2.01 29.87
N SER A 125 -0.36 1.32 30.61
CA SER A 125 -1.17 1.90 31.69
C SER A 125 -0.30 2.50 32.79
N ASP A 126 0.67 1.74 33.29
CA ASP A 126 1.57 2.18 34.37
C ASP A 126 2.42 3.39 33.94
N THR A 127 2.78 3.46 32.66
CA THR A 127 3.55 4.57 32.09
C THR A 127 2.69 5.80 31.82
N PHE A 128 1.45 5.61 31.34
CA PHE A 128 0.56 6.70 30.92
C PHE A 128 0.12 7.57 32.09
N GLY A 129 -0.25 6.96 33.23
CA GLY A 129 -0.80 7.67 34.38
C GLY A 129 0.09 8.81 34.90
N PRO A 130 1.36 8.53 35.26
CA PRO A 130 2.30 9.56 35.72
C PRO A 130 2.52 10.69 34.69
N ILE A 131 2.67 10.36 33.41
CA ILE A 131 2.88 11.33 32.33
C ILE A 131 1.66 12.24 32.17
N ALA A 132 0.47 11.65 32.09
CA ALA A 132 -0.77 12.40 31.96
C ALA A 132 -0.98 13.34 33.16
N ARG A 133 -0.68 12.90 34.39
CA ARG A 133 -0.70 13.76 35.59
C ARG A 133 0.33 14.88 35.52
N GLY A 134 1.57 14.59 35.12
CA GLY A 134 2.63 15.59 34.97
C GLY A 134 2.31 16.66 33.92
N LEU A 135 1.52 16.32 32.91
CA LEU A 135 1.00 17.23 31.88
C LEU A 135 -0.31 17.93 32.27
N GLY A 136 -0.78 17.78 33.52
CA GLY A 136 -2.03 18.40 33.99
C GLY A 136 -3.31 17.78 33.43
N LYS A 137 -3.25 16.53 32.93
CA LYS A 137 -4.38 15.78 32.36
C LYS A 137 -4.66 14.48 33.13
N PRO A 138 -4.92 14.52 34.45
CA PRO A 138 -5.07 13.31 35.29
C PRO A 138 -6.24 12.39 34.85
N GLU A 139 -7.26 12.94 34.20
CA GLU A 139 -8.42 12.19 33.71
C GLU A 139 -8.23 11.59 32.32
N ALA A 140 -7.13 11.91 31.62
CA ALA A 140 -6.85 11.29 30.34
C ALA A 140 -6.61 9.77 30.50
N ARG A 141 -7.00 9.01 29.48
CA ARG A 141 -6.76 7.57 29.38
C ARG A 141 -6.20 7.26 28.00
N ALA A 142 -5.29 6.30 27.92
CA ALA A 142 -4.85 5.76 26.63
C ALA A 142 -5.92 4.83 26.07
N LYS A 143 -6.33 5.04 24.81
CA LYS A 143 -7.33 4.21 24.14
C LYS A 143 -6.67 2.98 23.53
N VAL A 144 -7.14 1.80 23.90
CA VAL A 144 -6.55 0.52 23.52
C VAL A 144 -7.43 -0.20 22.51
N ILE A 145 -6.82 -0.69 21.44
CA ILE A 145 -7.44 -1.56 20.44
C ILE A 145 -6.66 -2.87 20.42
N LEU A 146 -7.36 -4.01 20.48
CA LEU A 146 -6.75 -5.33 20.44
C LEU A 146 -6.97 -6.01 19.08
N SER A 147 -5.93 -6.56 18.47
CA SER A 147 -6.06 -7.31 17.23
C SER A 147 -6.85 -8.60 17.44
N LEU A 148 -7.78 -8.89 16.53
CA LEU A 148 -8.44 -10.17 16.43
C LEU A 148 -7.56 -11.15 15.64
N PRO A 149 -7.43 -12.41 16.09
CA PRO A 149 -6.82 -13.46 15.29
C PRO A 149 -7.75 -13.87 14.15
N TYR A 150 -7.18 -14.19 12.99
CA TYR A 150 -7.95 -14.62 11.82
C TYR A 150 -8.32 -16.10 11.95
N PRO A 151 -9.61 -16.47 11.84
CA PRO A 151 -10.05 -17.86 11.82
C PRO A 151 -9.77 -18.47 10.43
N ASP A 152 -8.50 -18.84 10.21
CA ASP A 152 -7.99 -19.36 8.92
C ASP A 152 -8.69 -20.68 8.54
N PRO A 153 -9.38 -20.77 7.38
CA PRO A 153 -10.09 -21.98 6.94
C PRO A 153 -9.22 -23.24 6.80
N ARG A 154 -7.89 -23.11 6.81
CA ARG A 154 -6.94 -24.25 6.81
C ARG A 154 -6.79 -24.90 8.19
N GLN A 155 -7.40 -24.35 9.23
CA GLN A 155 -7.44 -24.94 10.56
C GLN A 155 -8.66 -25.87 10.66
N HIS A 156 -8.43 -27.14 10.95
CA HIS A 156 -9.48 -28.18 10.96
C HIS A 156 -9.77 -28.74 12.35
N LEU A 157 -8.93 -28.45 13.34
CA LEU A 157 -9.11 -28.86 14.72
C LEU A 157 -8.61 -27.77 15.65
N PHE A 158 -9.49 -26.82 15.94
CA PHE A 158 -9.24 -25.72 16.85
C PHE A 158 -9.91 -25.99 18.20
N GLU A 159 -9.11 -26.33 19.20
CA GLU A 159 -9.58 -26.81 20.50
C GLU A 159 -9.92 -25.63 21.44
N LEU A 160 -11.18 -25.19 21.43
CA LEU A 160 -11.68 -24.29 22.47
C LEU A 160 -12.34 -25.07 23.61
N PRO A 161 -12.19 -24.60 24.87
CA PRO A 161 -12.86 -25.21 26.01
C PRO A 161 -14.37 -25.37 25.78
N GLY A 162 -14.89 -26.59 25.94
CA GLY A 162 -16.32 -26.89 25.83
C GLY A 162 -16.88 -26.98 24.40
N THR A 163 -16.05 -26.87 23.36
CA THR A 163 -16.53 -26.89 21.95
C THR A 163 -16.41 -28.25 21.25
N GLY A 164 -15.67 -29.21 21.82
CA GLY A 164 -15.39 -30.49 21.17
C GLY A 164 -14.46 -30.42 19.95
N GLY A 165 -13.87 -29.25 19.68
CA GLY A 165 -12.99 -29.00 18.53
C GLY A 165 -13.74 -28.36 17.37
N LEU A 166 -13.22 -27.22 16.88
CA LEU A 166 -13.80 -26.43 15.80
C LEU A 166 -13.05 -26.62 14.49
N ASP A 167 -13.78 -26.85 13.40
CA ASP A 167 -13.26 -26.89 12.03
C ASP A 167 -13.60 -25.60 11.29
N PHE A 168 -12.59 -24.79 10.92
CA PHE A 168 -12.76 -23.49 10.29
C PHE A 168 -13.12 -23.57 8.81
N ARG A 169 -13.31 -24.75 8.23
CA ARG A 169 -14.06 -24.89 6.96
C ARG A 169 -15.55 -24.56 7.14
N ILE A 170 -16.06 -24.66 8.36
CA ILE A 170 -17.44 -24.34 8.73
C ILE A 170 -17.47 -22.90 9.23
N LYS A 171 -18.29 -22.06 8.60
CA LYS A 171 -18.39 -20.63 8.90
C LYS A 171 -18.79 -20.39 10.36
N GLU A 172 -19.78 -21.13 10.85
CA GLU A 172 -20.32 -20.99 12.21
C GLU A 172 -19.26 -21.29 13.28
N HIS A 173 -18.32 -22.20 12.98
CA HIS A 173 -17.18 -22.47 13.85
C HIS A 173 -16.16 -21.32 13.88
N ARG A 174 -15.95 -20.65 12.75
CA ARG A 174 -15.10 -19.44 12.68
C ARG A 174 -15.71 -18.31 13.51
N GLU A 175 -17.02 -18.09 13.36
CA GLU A 175 -17.79 -17.11 14.12
C GLU A 175 -17.70 -17.40 15.62
N GLN A 176 -17.98 -18.65 16.02
CA GLN A 176 -17.89 -19.10 17.40
C GLN A 176 -16.51 -18.86 18.00
N ALA A 177 -15.43 -19.15 17.26
CA ALA A 177 -14.08 -18.96 17.76
C ALA A 177 -13.73 -17.49 18.01
N VAL A 178 -14.05 -16.61 17.07
CA VAL A 178 -13.75 -15.17 17.22
C VAL A 178 -14.65 -14.53 18.29
N VAL A 179 -15.93 -14.92 18.36
CA VAL A 179 -16.86 -14.51 19.43
C VAL A 179 -16.31 -14.91 20.81
N TRP A 180 -15.84 -16.15 20.95
CA TRP A 180 -15.19 -16.62 22.18
C TRP A 180 -13.96 -15.78 22.53
N TYR A 181 -13.11 -15.45 21.54
CA TYR A 181 -11.93 -14.63 21.75
C TYR A 181 -12.27 -13.23 22.27
N VAL A 182 -13.30 -12.59 21.70
CA VAL A 182 -13.80 -11.29 22.16
C VAL A 182 -14.28 -11.36 23.61
N ASP A 183 -15.04 -12.40 23.97
CA ASP A 183 -15.53 -12.58 25.33
C ASP A 183 -14.41 -12.84 26.33
N GLU A 184 -13.42 -13.64 25.95
CA GLU A 184 -12.26 -13.91 26.78
C GLU A 184 -11.38 -12.67 26.96
N ALA A 185 -11.18 -11.88 25.90
CA ALA A 185 -10.48 -10.60 25.98
C ALA A 185 -11.17 -9.63 26.95
N LEU A 186 -12.50 -9.51 26.86
CA LEU A 186 -13.27 -8.66 27.77
C LEU A 186 -13.27 -9.19 29.20
N ARG A 187 -13.32 -10.50 29.40
CA ARG A 187 -13.24 -11.12 30.73
C ARG A 187 -11.89 -10.81 31.37
N ARG A 188 -10.77 -11.07 30.68
CA ARG A 188 -9.43 -10.77 31.18
C ARG A 188 -9.20 -9.28 31.41
N TRP A 189 -9.71 -8.44 30.51
CA TRP A 189 -9.68 -6.99 30.69
C TRP A 189 -10.36 -6.56 31.98
N ARG A 190 -11.58 -7.05 32.25
CA ARG A 190 -12.29 -6.74 33.50
C ARG A 190 -11.51 -7.19 34.72
N VAL A 191 -10.99 -8.43 34.73
CA VAL A 191 -10.19 -8.95 35.85
C VAL A 191 -8.95 -8.09 36.09
N ALA A 192 -8.18 -7.76 35.04
CA ALA A 192 -6.98 -6.93 35.18
C ALA A 192 -7.29 -5.49 35.63
N ARG A 193 -8.40 -4.92 35.14
CA ARG A 193 -8.90 -3.62 35.59
C ARG A 193 -9.30 -3.65 37.07
N ASP A 194 -10.03 -4.67 37.50
CA ASP A 194 -10.49 -4.80 38.89
C ASP A 194 -9.31 -5.04 39.86
N GLN A 195 -8.19 -5.55 39.35
CA GLN A 195 -6.89 -5.63 40.04
C GLN A 195 -6.09 -4.31 40.03
N GLY A 196 -6.59 -3.25 39.39
CA GLY A 196 -5.93 -1.96 39.28
C GLY A 196 -4.84 -1.85 38.21
N LEU A 197 -4.55 -2.93 37.47
CA LEU A 197 -3.45 -2.97 36.47
C LEU A 197 -3.73 -2.10 35.24
N LEU A 198 -5.00 -1.77 34.99
CA LEU A 198 -5.46 -1.06 33.80
C LEU A 198 -6.09 0.31 34.12
N ALA A 199 -5.67 0.95 35.22
CA ALA A 199 -6.30 2.16 35.76
C ALA A 199 -6.22 3.39 34.81
N HIS A 200 -5.26 3.42 33.89
CA HIS A 200 -4.96 4.57 33.03
C HIS A 200 -5.22 4.32 31.54
N VAL A 201 -5.91 3.23 31.22
CA VAL A 201 -6.27 2.84 29.85
C VAL A 201 -7.76 2.54 29.74
N GLU A 202 -8.30 2.67 28.54
CA GLU A 202 -9.66 2.25 28.20
C GLU A 202 -9.64 1.35 26.95
N LEU A 203 -10.37 0.24 26.98
CA LEU A 203 -10.54 -0.61 25.81
C LEU A 203 -11.63 -0.02 24.92
N VAL A 204 -11.26 0.52 23.77
CA VAL A 204 -12.21 1.11 22.83
C VAL A 204 -12.77 0.08 21.85
N GLY A 205 -11.99 -0.94 21.51
CA GLY A 205 -12.39 -1.84 20.44
C GLY A 205 -11.40 -2.92 20.08
N PHE A 206 -11.68 -3.52 18.93
CA PHE A 206 -10.89 -4.59 18.34
C PHE A 206 -10.52 -4.22 16.90
N TYR A 207 -9.49 -4.89 16.37
CA TYR A 207 -9.02 -4.67 15.01
C TYR A 207 -9.10 -5.96 14.20
N TRP A 208 -9.74 -5.89 13.03
CA TRP A 208 -9.78 -7.02 12.09
C TRP A 208 -8.49 -7.04 11.25
N GLY A 209 -7.60 -8.01 11.52
CA GLY A 209 -6.25 -8.03 10.92
C GLY A 209 -6.16 -8.48 9.46
N HIS A 210 -7.22 -9.08 8.90
CA HIS A 210 -7.17 -9.58 7.53
C HIS A 210 -7.52 -8.46 6.53
N GLU A 211 -6.48 -7.77 6.05
CA GLU A 211 -6.53 -6.53 5.25
C GLU A 211 -7.20 -6.66 3.87
N GLY A 212 -7.44 -7.89 3.40
CA GLY A 212 -7.99 -8.17 2.07
C GLY A 212 -9.45 -8.61 2.05
N LEU A 213 -10.07 -8.88 3.21
CA LEU A 213 -11.40 -9.53 3.36
C LEU A 213 -11.65 -10.62 2.31
N ALA A 214 -11.29 -11.87 2.61
CA ALA A 214 -11.59 -12.97 1.70
C ALA A 214 -13.10 -13.07 1.45
N ARG A 215 -13.48 -13.69 0.32
CA ARG A 215 -14.88 -13.81 -0.12
C ARG A 215 -15.83 -14.33 0.95
N ASP A 216 -15.35 -15.23 1.81
CA ASP A 216 -16.16 -15.88 2.86
C ASP A 216 -15.94 -15.24 4.26
N ASP A 217 -15.25 -14.09 4.34
CA ASP A 217 -15.04 -13.36 5.60
C ASP A 217 -16.19 -12.42 5.94
N GLY A 218 -16.95 -11.95 4.95
CA GLY A 218 -17.95 -10.89 5.14
C GLY A 218 -18.96 -11.19 6.24
N ASP A 219 -19.57 -12.37 6.20
CA ASP A 219 -20.54 -12.76 7.23
C ASP A 219 -19.89 -12.98 8.60
N VAL A 220 -18.67 -13.53 8.65
CA VAL A 220 -17.93 -13.70 9.90
C VAL A 220 -17.64 -12.35 10.54
N VAL A 221 -17.17 -11.38 9.75
CA VAL A 221 -16.91 -10.01 10.19
C VAL A 221 -18.18 -9.36 10.69
N LYS A 222 -19.30 -9.52 9.98
CA LYS A 222 -20.59 -8.97 10.38
C LYS A 222 -21.05 -9.54 11.72
N THR A 223 -21.05 -10.86 11.88
CA THR A 223 -21.42 -11.53 13.15
C THR A 223 -20.53 -11.07 14.31
N VAL A 224 -19.21 -10.99 14.07
CA VAL A 224 -18.26 -10.51 15.08
C VAL A 224 -18.48 -9.03 15.42
N SER A 225 -18.76 -8.20 14.41
CA SER A 225 -19.06 -6.79 14.59
C SER A 225 -20.32 -6.59 15.45
N GLU A 226 -21.40 -7.30 15.14
CA GLU A 226 -22.64 -7.26 15.93
C GLU A 226 -22.37 -7.67 17.39
N HIS A 227 -21.58 -8.73 17.61
CA HIS A 227 -21.19 -9.17 18.94
C HIS A 227 -20.38 -8.11 19.71
N ILE A 228 -19.44 -7.44 19.05
CA ILE A 228 -18.62 -6.35 19.59
C ILE A 228 -19.49 -5.13 19.93
N HIS A 229 -20.43 -4.77 19.06
CA HIS A 229 -21.35 -3.64 19.27
C HIS A 229 -22.29 -3.87 20.45
N LEU A 230 -22.78 -5.09 20.67
CA LEU A 230 -23.55 -5.44 21.87
C LEU A 230 -22.78 -5.18 23.18
N ARG A 231 -21.45 -5.17 23.11
CA ARG A 231 -20.54 -4.83 24.23
C ARG A 231 -20.10 -3.37 24.25
N LYS A 232 -20.69 -2.52 23.40
CA LYS A 232 -20.40 -1.08 23.27
C LYS A 232 -18.91 -0.83 22.99
N ARG A 233 -18.39 -1.54 22.00
CA ARG A 233 -17.01 -1.46 21.50
C ARG A 233 -17.02 -1.23 20.00
N LEU A 234 -15.89 -0.80 19.45
CA LEU A 234 -15.72 -0.53 18.02
C LEU A 234 -14.92 -1.63 17.33
N LEU A 235 -15.20 -1.85 16.04
CA LEU A 235 -14.40 -2.70 15.16
C LEU A 235 -13.65 -1.85 14.14
N HIS A 236 -12.32 -1.83 14.28
CA HIS A 236 -11.39 -1.09 13.42
C HIS A 236 -10.90 -1.97 12.28
N TRP A 237 -10.61 -1.35 11.13
CA TRP A 237 -10.00 -2.02 9.99
C TRP A 237 -9.04 -1.11 9.22
N ILE A 238 -7.95 -1.69 8.74
CA ILE A 238 -6.88 -1.02 8.01
C ILE A 238 -6.72 -1.81 6.70
N PRO A 239 -7.55 -1.52 5.68
CA PRO A 239 -7.55 -2.29 4.45
C PRO A 239 -6.27 -2.10 3.65
N SER A 240 -5.87 -3.16 2.95
CA SER A 240 -4.86 -3.07 1.91
C SER A 240 -5.34 -2.20 0.75
N PHE A 241 -4.41 -1.57 0.01
CA PHE A 241 -4.76 -0.63 -1.06
C PHE A 241 -5.71 -1.24 -2.09
N GLY A 242 -6.90 -0.62 -2.26
CA GLY A 242 -7.96 -1.06 -3.17
C GLY A 242 -8.99 -2.02 -2.55
N SER A 243 -8.74 -2.54 -1.35
CA SER A 243 -9.68 -3.40 -0.61
C SER A 243 -10.75 -2.59 0.15
N GLY A 244 -10.56 -1.28 0.33
CA GLY A 244 -11.55 -0.38 0.94
C GLY A 244 -12.83 -0.16 0.12
N ALA A 245 -12.88 -0.64 -1.12
CA ALA A 245 -14.05 -0.54 -2.01
C ALA A 245 -15.18 -1.53 -1.69
N VAL A 246 -15.07 -2.28 -0.59
CA VAL A 246 -16.13 -3.15 -0.05
C VAL A 246 -17.10 -2.28 0.76
N ASP A 247 -18.40 -2.62 0.78
CA ASP A 247 -19.38 -1.99 1.66
C ASP A 247 -19.13 -2.36 3.12
N TRP A 248 -18.12 -1.74 3.70
CA TRP A 248 -17.67 -1.94 5.07
C TRP A 248 -18.73 -1.50 6.10
N GLY A 249 -19.58 -0.53 5.74
CA GLY A 249 -20.67 -0.06 6.58
C GLY A 249 -21.68 -1.18 6.82
N ALA A 250 -22.01 -1.95 5.78
CA ALA A 250 -22.87 -3.13 5.89
C ALA A 250 -22.26 -4.28 6.70
N LEU A 251 -20.92 -4.32 6.83
CA LEU A 251 -20.20 -5.28 7.68
C LEU A 251 -20.11 -4.85 9.15
N GLY A 252 -20.57 -3.64 9.49
CA GLY A 252 -20.52 -3.10 10.85
C GLY A 252 -19.17 -2.50 11.25
N LEU A 253 -18.21 -2.37 10.32
CA LEU A 253 -16.92 -1.74 10.62
C LEU A 253 -17.13 -0.26 11.00
N ASP A 254 -16.40 0.21 12.01
CA ASP A 254 -16.62 1.52 12.62
C ASP A 254 -15.55 2.55 12.27
N CYS A 255 -14.28 2.13 12.19
CA CYS A 255 -13.15 3.03 11.92
C CYS A 255 -12.25 2.42 10.86
N LEU A 256 -12.14 3.12 9.72
CA LEU A 256 -11.41 2.66 8.55
C LEU A 256 -10.35 3.66 8.15
N THR A 257 -9.10 3.21 8.15
CA THR A 257 -7.96 4.00 7.68
C THR A 257 -7.22 3.22 6.61
N GLN A 258 -7.19 3.75 5.39
CA GLN A 258 -6.71 3.00 4.23
C GLN A 258 -5.18 3.05 4.11
N GLN A 259 -4.58 1.89 3.84
CA GLN A 259 -3.13 1.80 3.65
C GLN A 259 -2.66 2.34 2.30
N ILE A 260 -1.64 3.18 2.32
CA ILE A 260 -1.02 3.75 1.12
C ILE A 260 0.09 2.84 0.58
N ASN A 261 0.81 2.11 1.43
CA ASN A 261 1.87 1.16 1.04
C ASN A 261 2.92 1.75 0.07
N TYR A 262 3.22 3.05 0.16
CA TYR A 262 4.16 3.76 -0.73
C TYR A 262 5.59 3.19 -0.64
N GLN A 263 6.00 2.79 0.57
CA GLN A 263 7.29 2.20 0.89
C GLN A 263 7.48 0.75 0.39
N ASN A 264 6.42 0.08 -0.07
CA ASN A 264 6.43 -1.38 -0.25
C ASN A 264 7.40 -1.82 -1.38
N PRO A 265 8.36 -2.73 -1.09
CA PRO A 265 9.39 -3.16 -2.04
C PRO A 265 8.86 -4.04 -3.17
N GLN A 266 7.70 -4.68 -2.98
CA GLN A 266 7.06 -5.55 -3.96
C GLN A 266 6.24 -4.76 -4.99
N ARG A 267 6.11 -3.44 -4.82
CA ARG A 267 5.46 -2.53 -5.78
C ARG A 267 6.42 -1.40 -6.19
N PRO A 268 7.57 -1.74 -6.79
CA PRO A 268 8.55 -0.76 -7.23
C PRO A 268 7.90 0.18 -8.25
N GLY A 269 7.91 1.49 -7.96
CA GLY A 269 7.43 2.51 -8.90
C GLY A 269 6.06 3.12 -8.64
N ARG A 270 5.47 2.96 -7.44
CA ARG A 270 4.28 3.77 -7.07
C ARG A 270 4.64 5.25 -7.14
N PRO A 271 3.99 6.03 -8.01
CA PRO A 271 4.33 7.43 -8.19
C PRO A 271 3.60 8.26 -7.11
N LEU A 272 3.91 9.55 -6.98
CA LEU A 272 3.35 10.39 -5.89
C LEU A 272 1.83 10.59 -6.02
N GLU A 273 1.26 10.31 -7.19
CA GLU A 273 -0.17 10.31 -7.48
C GLU A 273 -0.94 9.35 -6.58
N ILE A 274 -0.29 8.31 -6.02
CA ILE A 274 -0.97 7.37 -5.12
C ILE A 274 -1.56 8.05 -3.87
N PHE A 275 -1.00 9.17 -3.43
CA PHE A 275 -1.57 9.93 -2.32
C PHE A 275 -2.88 10.63 -2.75
N ARG A 276 -3.00 11.06 -4.00
CA ARG A 276 -4.27 11.56 -4.55
C ARG A 276 -5.27 10.42 -4.72
N ASP A 277 -4.87 9.30 -5.33
CA ASP A 277 -5.72 8.11 -5.49
C ASP A 277 -6.25 7.63 -4.13
N MET A 278 -5.43 7.75 -3.09
CA MET A 278 -5.84 7.50 -1.72
C MET A 278 -6.95 8.49 -1.30
N SER A 279 -6.75 9.80 -1.46
CA SER A 279 -7.80 10.77 -1.12
C SER A 279 -9.13 10.45 -1.83
N ASP A 280 -9.06 10.08 -3.11
CA ASP A 280 -10.23 9.70 -3.90
C ASP A 280 -10.92 8.46 -3.30
N LEU A 281 -10.17 7.41 -2.93
CA LEU A 281 -10.73 6.22 -2.28
C LEU A 281 -11.36 6.52 -0.91
N VAL A 282 -10.78 7.43 -0.12
CA VAL A 282 -11.36 7.85 1.17
C VAL A 282 -12.71 8.54 0.94
N VAL A 283 -12.78 9.46 -0.03
CA VAL A 283 -14.01 10.19 -0.33
C VAL A 283 -15.05 9.26 -0.97
N GLU A 284 -14.68 8.52 -2.02
CA GLU A 284 -15.57 7.66 -2.80
C GLU A 284 -16.25 6.58 -1.93
N HIS A 285 -15.51 6.02 -0.98
CA HIS A 285 -16.00 4.94 -0.12
C HIS A 285 -16.34 5.40 1.30
N GLY A 286 -16.34 6.71 1.58
CA GLY A 286 -16.67 7.27 2.88
C GLY A 286 -15.79 6.76 4.02
N LEU A 287 -14.50 6.53 3.78
CA LEU A 287 -13.57 6.07 4.81
C LEU A 287 -13.29 7.19 5.82
N HIS A 288 -12.70 6.85 6.97
CA HIS A 288 -12.44 7.82 8.05
C HIS A 288 -11.05 8.46 7.97
N GLY A 289 -10.17 7.92 7.13
CA GLY A 289 -8.88 8.52 6.80
C GLY A 289 -7.86 7.50 6.31
N VAL A 290 -6.60 7.68 6.69
CA VAL A 290 -5.46 6.99 6.06
C VAL A 290 -4.51 6.39 7.11
N GLU A 291 -3.84 5.30 6.74
CA GLU A 291 -2.65 4.84 7.45
C GLU A 291 -1.42 5.55 6.86
N LEU A 292 -0.77 6.36 7.70
CA LEU A 292 0.50 6.97 7.38
C LEU A 292 1.62 5.98 7.69
N THR A 293 2.67 6.01 6.87
CA THR A 293 3.87 5.19 7.04
C THR A 293 5.08 6.06 7.35
N PRO A 294 5.05 6.90 8.40
CA PRO A 294 6.16 7.81 8.68
C PRO A 294 7.43 7.02 9.03
N THR A 295 7.27 5.83 9.59
CA THR A 295 8.34 5.09 10.22
C THR A 295 8.54 3.76 9.51
N ALA A 296 9.30 3.80 8.41
CA ALA A 296 9.71 2.63 7.64
C ALA A 296 11.22 2.40 7.75
N ARG A 297 11.81 2.66 8.92
CA ARG A 297 13.27 2.73 9.13
C ARG A 297 13.93 1.37 8.93
N GLU A 298 13.30 0.31 9.42
CA GLU A 298 13.82 -1.07 9.33
C GLU A 298 13.10 -1.91 8.27
N THR A 299 12.12 -1.30 7.58
CA THR A 299 11.39 -1.96 6.50
C THR A 299 12.20 -1.91 5.23
N ARG A 300 12.26 -3.03 4.49
CA ARG A 300 12.83 -3.03 3.14
C ARG A 300 12.00 -2.09 2.26
N LEU A 301 12.65 -1.08 1.68
CA LEU A 301 11.97 -0.06 0.89
C LEU A 301 11.86 -0.44 -0.60
N ASN A 302 10.88 0.17 -1.27
CA ASN A 302 10.84 0.32 -2.72
C ASN A 302 12.24 0.75 -3.23
N PRO A 303 12.84 0.05 -4.21
CA PRO A 303 14.18 0.36 -4.73
C PRO A 303 14.37 1.80 -5.21
N ARG A 304 13.30 2.54 -5.55
CA ARG A 304 13.35 3.96 -5.93
C ARG A 304 13.39 4.91 -4.71
N ILE A 305 13.18 4.39 -3.51
CA ILE A 305 13.23 5.11 -2.23
C ILE A 305 14.51 4.69 -1.51
N TRP A 306 15.37 5.65 -1.24
CA TRP A 306 16.72 5.41 -0.72
C TRP A 306 16.75 5.35 0.79
N CYS A 307 15.90 6.14 1.46
CA CYS A 307 15.79 6.13 2.91
C CYS A 307 14.36 6.38 3.35
N TRP A 308 14.08 5.99 4.60
CA TRP A 308 12.78 6.17 5.22
C TRP A 308 12.42 7.65 5.40
N HIS A 309 13.39 8.57 5.46
CA HIS A 309 13.11 10.01 5.51
C HIS A 309 12.33 10.50 4.29
N GLN A 310 12.55 9.92 3.10
CA GLN A 310 11.76 10.23 1.91
C GLN A 310 10.32 9.75 2.02
N VAL A 311 10.09 8.59 2.65
CA VAL A 311 8.75 8.07 2.93
C VAL A 311 8.03 9.00 3.90
N PHE A 312 8.72 9.42 4.96
CA PHE A 312 8.19 10.33 5.97
C PHE A 312 7.78 11.66 5.34
N LEU A 313 8.71 12.30 4.61
CA LEU A 313 8.46 13.57 3.93
C LEU A 313 7.27 13.46 2.98
N ALA A 314 7.23 12.43 2.12
CA ALA A 314 6.15 12.25 1.15
C ALA A 314 4.78 12.11 1.83
N ASN A 315 4.70 11.39 2.96
CA ASN A 315 3.46 11.23 3.72
C ASN A 315 2.97 12.57 4.29
N LEU A 316 3.81 13.33 5.01
CA LEU A 316 3.37 14.59 5.64
C LEU A 316 3.11 15.70 4.63
N ASP A 317 3.94 15.79 3.59
CA ASP A 317 3.75 16.73 2.49
C ASP A 317 2.44 16.46 1.74
N ALA A 318 2.14 15.19 1.44
CA ALA A 318 0.85 14.81 0.87
C ALA A 318 -0.31 15.14 1.82
N ALA A 319 -0.17 14.83 3.10
CA ALA A 319 -1.21 15.07 4.10
C ALA A 319 -1.58 16.55 4.22
N LEU A 320 -0.60 17.47 4.12
CA LEU A 320 -0.87 18.90 4.07
C LEU A 320 -1.48 19.34 2.74
N ARG A 321 -0.86 18.97 1.61
CA ARG A 321 -1.30 19.43 0.27
C ARG A 321 -2.69 18.93 -0.12
N LEU A 322 -3.08 17.76 0.38
CA LEU A 322 -4.38 17.14 0.09
C LEU A 322 -5.42 17.40 1.18
N GLY A 323 -5.12 18.26 2.17
CA GLY A 323 -6.10 18.66 3.18
C GLY A 323 -6.52 17.54 4.13
N TRP A 324 -5.68 16.53 4.36
CA TRP A 324 -6.06 15.36 5.15
C TRP A 324 -6.35 15.68 6.60
N ARG A 325 -5.93 16.83 7.11
CA ARG A 325 -6.10 17.28 8.50
C ARG A 325 -7.55 17.15 9.02
N ASP A 326 -8.51 17.28 8.13
CA ASP A 326 -9.94 17.23 8.44
C ASP A 326 -10.48 15.79 8.51
N TYR A 327 -9.64 14.79 8.22
CA TYR A 327 -10.01 13.39 8.38
C TYR A 327 -10.25 13.03 9.83
N SER A 328 -11.27 12.19 10.04
CA SER A 328 -11.72 11.75 11.35
C SER A 328 -10.69 10.85 12.06
N ALA A 329 -9.88 10.09 11.33
CA ALA A 329 -8.92 9.15 11.91
C ALA A 329 -7.65 8.95 11.07
N PHE A 330 -6.55 8.67 11.77
CA PHE A 330 -5.27 8.28 11.22
C PHE A 330 -4.71 7.09 11.97
N THR A 331 -4.12 6.16 11.23
CA THR A 331 -3.27 5.11 11.80
C THR A 331 -1.82 5.32 11.39
N TYR A 332 -0.89 4.82 12.19
CA TYR A 332 0.53 5.00 11.99
C TYR A 332 1.25 3.66 12.02
N PHE A 333 1.71 3.24 10.84
CA PHE A 333 2.41 1.98 10.64
C PHE A 333 3.76 1.98 11.38
N HIS A 334 4.11 0.85 12.01
CA HIS A 334 5.43 0.62 12.65
C HIS A 334 5.78 1.57 13.81
N GLY A 335 4.99 1.59 14.89
CA GLY A 335 5.31 2.38 16.09
C GLY A 335 6.64 2.03 16.77
N ASN A 336 7.16 0.83 16.59
CA ASN A 336 8.47 0.40 17.14
C ASN A 336 9.65 1.24 16.64
N ASP A 337 9.50 1.93 15.51
CA ASP A 337 10.54 2.79 14.95
C ASP A 337 10.56 4.18 15.62
N ILE A 338 9.45 4.62 16.23
CA ILE A 338 9.33 5.95 16.86
C ILE A 338 10.35 6.15 18.00
N PRO A 339 10.52 5.23 18.98
CA PRO A 339 11.53 5.43 20.02
C PRO A 339 12.95 5.60 19.46
N LYS A 340 13.28 4.86 18.38
CA LYS A 340 14.59 4.95 17.72
C LYS A 340 14.76 6.28 16.97
N ILE A 341 13.69 6.80 16.40
CA ILE A 341 13.68 8.09 15.68
C ILE A 341 13.77 9.25 16.66
N ALA A 342 13.02 9.18 17.76
CA ALA A 342 12.96 10.21 18.78
C ALA A 342 14.23 10.28 19.62
N GLY A 343 14.83 9.13 19.96
CA GLY A 343 16.06 9.06 20.75
C GLY A 343 17.33 9.41 19.97
N ASP A 344 17.28 9.51 18.65
CA ASP A 344 18.43 9.88 17.81
C ASP A 344 18.37 11.38 17.45
N PRO A 345 19.33 12.22 17.93
CA PRO A 345 19.33 13.66 17.64
C PRO A 345 19.29 14.00 16.15
N ARG A 346 19.78 13.12 15.27
CA ARG A 346 19.78 13.35 13.82
C ARG A 346 18.40 13.17 13.19
N SER A 347 17.54 12.35 13.80
CA SER A 347 16.20 12.09 13.30
C SER A 347 15.10 12.67 14.19
N HIS A 348 15.44 13.31 15.31
CA HIS A 348 14.47 13.90 16.24
C HIS A 348 13.56 14.95 15.57
N VAL A 349 14.06 15.65 14.55
CA VAL A 349 13.24 16.60 13.75
C VAL A 349 12.01 15.93 13.12
N PHE A 350 12.12 14.65 12.69
CA PHE A 350 10.97 13.91 12.15
C PHE A 350 9.96 13.59 13.26
N TYR A 351 10.43 13.24 14.46
CA TYR A 351 9.58 13.02 15.63
C TYR A 351 8.80 14.29 16.03
N GLU A 352 9.49 15.45 16.07
CA GLU A 352 8.85 16.75 16.31
C GLU A 352 7.79 17.06 15.25
N LYS A 353 8.09 16.89 13.96
CA LYS A 353 7.12 17.20 12.89
C LYS A 353 5.93 16.24 12.91
N LEU A 354 6.12 14.99 13.31
CA LEU A 354 5.00 14.07 13.53
C LEU A 354 4.11 14.55 14.69
N PHE A 355 4.70 15.06 15.78
CA PHE A 355 3.92 15.65 16.87
C PHE A 355 3.14 16.88 16.42
N ARG A 356 3.78 17.80 15.70
CA ARG A 356 3.07 18.97 15.13
C ARG A 356 1.93 18.55 14.21
N TRP A 357 2.09 17.47 13.44
CA TRP A 357 1.02 16.91 12.64
C TRP A 357 -0.17 16.45 13.51
N THR A 358 0.07 15.68 14.58
CA THR A 358 -1.03 15.20 15.44
C THR A 358 -1.71 16.32 16.23
N GLN A 359 -1.00 17.41 16.52
CA GLN A 359 -1.60 18.59 17.16
C GLN A 359 -2.30 19.53 16.16
N GLY A 360 -2.19 19.29 14.84
CA GLY A 360 -2.65 20.24 13.84
C GLY A 360 -1.87 21.56 13.87
N THR A 361 -0.58 21.54 14.16
CA THR A 361 0.27 22.72 14.12
C THR A 361 1.35 22.64 13.05
N LEU A 362 1.43 21.52 12.32
CA LEU A 362 2.29 21.37 11.14
C LEU A 362 1.88 22.35 10.03
N CYS A 363 2.85 23.06 9.45
CA CYS A 363 2.64 23.97 8.33
C CYS A 363 3.67 23.76 7.20
N GLY A 364 3.54 24.51 6.10
CA GLY A 364 4.41 24.38 4.93
C GLY A 364 5.91 24.54 5.24
N SER A 365 6.28 25.51 6.09
CA SER A 365 7.68 25.71 6.48
C SER A 365 8.28 24.52 7.24
N ASP A 366 7.46 23.77 8.00
CA ASP A 366 7.92 22.55 8.66
C ASP A 366 8.27 21.46 7.63
N VAL A 367 7.51 21.38 6.53
CA VAL A 367 7.78 20.45 5.43
C VAL A 367 9.00 20.88 4.62
N GLU A 368 9.20 22.17 4.40
CA GLU A 368 10.41 22.73 3.76
C GLU A 368 11.68 22.43 4.58
N GLU A 369 11.60 22.51 5.91
CA GLU A 369 12.67 22.13 6.81
C GLU A 369 13.02 20.64 6.68
N LEU A 370 12.00 19.77 6.73
CA LEU A 370 12.20 18.33 6.51
C LEU A 370 12.80 18.06 5.13
N ALA A 371 12.28 18.70 4.09
CA ALA A 371 12.80 18.58 2.73
C ALA A 371 14.27 18.97 2.67
N SER A 372 14.67 20.05 3.34
CA SER A 372 16.06 20.49 3.43
C SER A 372 16.96 19.44 4.11
N VAL A 373 16.48 18.78 5.16
CA VAL A 373 17.19 17.68 5.84
C VAL A 373 17.36 16.48 4.89
N VAL A 374 16.28 16.05 4.24
CA VAL A 374 16.32 14.92 3.29
C VAL A 374 17.24 15.23 2.12
N ILE A 375 17.14 16.43 1.54
CA ILE A 375 17.99 16.88 0.45
C ILE A 375 19.46 16.85 0.85
N LYS A 376 19.84 17.41 2.01
CA LYS A 376 21.23 17.36 2.50
C LYS A 376 21.75 15.92 2.67
N GLU A 377 20.93 15.01 3.17
CA GLU A 377 21.32 13.60 3.28
C GLU A 377 21.56 12.97 1.91
N LEU A 378 20.66 13.21 0.95
CA LEU A 378 20.82 12.72 -0.42
C LEU A 378 22.09 13.29 -1.04
N GLN A 379 22.34 14.59 -0.91
CA GLN A 379 23.55 15.27 -1.38
C GLN A 379 24.84 14.71 -0.76
N HIS A 380 24.83 14.46 0.56
CA HIS A 380 25.99 13.90 1.24
C HIS A 380 26.29 12.48 0.76
N ARG A 381 25.26 11.66 0.57
CA ARG A 381 25.39 10.30 0.02
C ARG A 381 25.89 10.31 -1.40
N GLU A 382 25.44 11.25 -2.20
CA GLU A 382 25.98 11.44 -3.53
C GLU A 382 27.41 11.93 -3.54
N HIS A 383 27.76 12.83 -2.62
CA HIS A 383 29.14 13.27 -2.49
C HIS A 383 30.03 12.11 -2.07
N ILE A 384 29.59 11.25 -1.14
CA ILE A 384 30.26 9.99 -0.81
C ILE A 384 30.32 9.07 -2.03
N SER A 385 29.23 8.90 -2.77
CA SER A 385 29.20 8.09 -3.99
C SER A 385 30.13 8.66 -5.06
N ALA A 386 30.25 9.98 -5.16
CA ALA A 386 31.09 10.70 -6.10
C ALA A 386 32.56 10.71 -5.66
N GLN A 387 32.86 10.70 -4.36
CA GLN A 387 34.20 10.52 -3.80
C GLN A 387 34.67 9.07 -3.91
N THR A 388 33.76 8.11 -3.70
CA THR A 388 34.00 6.67 -3.95
C THR A 388 34.15 6.41 -5.46
N ALA A 389 33.38 7.13 -6.28
CA ALA A 389 33.54 7.19 -7.74
C ALA A 389 34.69 8.13 -8.19
N ALA A 390 35.31 8.92 -7.32
CA ALA A 390 36.55 9.63 -7.66
C ALA A 390 37.75 8.65 -7.72
N HIS A 391 37.52 7.36 -7.49
CA HIS A 391 38.39 6.26 -7.90
C HIS A 391 37.92 5.51 -9.15
N ILE A 392 36.75 5.84 -9.71
CA ILE A 392 36.19 5.27 -10.95
C ILE A 392 35.24 6.31 -11.59
N ASP A 393 35.74 7.03 -12.60
CA ASP A 393 35.13 8.09 -13.44
C ASP A 393 33.63 8.47 -13.28
N SER A 394 33.43 9.79 -13.31
CA SER A 394 32.29 10.62 -12.87
C SER A 394 30.94 10.50 -13.60
N ALA A 395 29.83 10.62 -12.85
CA ALA A 395 28.46 10.90 -13.33
C ALA A 395 27.76 11.98 -12.44
N PRO A 396 26.73 12.71 -12.94
CA PRO A 396 26.19 13.91 -12.29
C PRO A 396 25.25 13.64 -11.10
N THR A 397 25.16 14.63 -10.19
CA THR A 397 24.54 14.55 -8.86
C THR A 397 23.03 14.91 -8.84
N VAL A 398 22.23 14.23 -8.01
CA VAL A 398 20.84 14.40 -7.52
C VAL A 398 20.54 15.84 -7.14
N LEU A 399 21.52 16.63 -6.69
CA LEU A 399 21.37 18.07 -6.50
C LEU A 399 20.92 18.80 -7.78
N GLU A 400 21.45 18.36 -8.90
CA GLU A 400 21.16 18.88 -10.25
C GLU A 400 19.80 18.39 -10.75
N LYS A 401 19.35 17.22 -10.28
CA LYS A 401 18.00 16.69 -10.52
C LYS A 401 16.94 17.37 -9.65
N LEU A 402 17.29 17.74 -8.42
CA LEU A 402 16.40 18.40 -7.46
C LEU A 402 16.16 19.88 -7.80
N ARG A 403 17.16 20.60 -8.34
CA ARG A 403 17.02 21.99 -8.83
C ARG A 403 16.08 22.14 -10.04
N ARG A 404 15.76 21.05 -10.76
CA ARG A 404 14.81 21.03 -11.89
C ARG A 404 13.34 20.84 -11.46
N MET A 405 13.04 20.86 -10.15
CA MET A 405 11.72 20.43 -9.64
C MET A 405 10.73 21.54 -9.26
N GLU A 406 10.96 22.81 -9.60
CA GLU A 406 9.93 23.87 -9.46
C GLU A 406 9.23 24.12 -10.81
N GLU A 407 7.95 23.69 -10.90
CA GLU A 407 6.95 23.72 -12.01
C GLU A 407 7.34 23.19 -13.42
N PRO A 408 6.45 22.47 -14.15
CA PRO A 408 5.73 21.24 -13.87
C PRO A 408 6.47 20.02 -14.50
N LYS A 409 6.80 19.01 -13.68
CA LYS A 409 7.63 17.84 -14.07
C LYS A 409 7.18 17.06 -15.31
N LEU A 410 5.88 17.09 -15.66
CA LEU A 410 5.37 16.44 -16.88
C LEU A 410 5.88 17.09 -18.17
N ALA A 411 6.04 18.41 -18.21
CA ALA A 411 6.49 19.12 -19.41
C ALA A 411 7.99 18.92 -19.66
N VAL A 412 8.80 18.88 -18.59
CA VAL A 412 10.25 18.65 -18.67
C VAL A 412 10.55 17.18 -19.01
N LEU A 413 9.86 16.22 -18.38
CA LEU A 413 9.99 14.80 -18.72
C LEU A 413 9.52 14.51 -20.16
N ALA A 414 8.42 15.12 -20.60
CA ALA A 414 7.96 15.01 -21.98
C ALA A 414 8.97 15.60 -22.98
N ARG A 415 9.63 16.71 -22.63
CA ARG A 415 10.66 17.35 -23.46
C ARG A 415 11.95 16.53 -23.51
N GLU A 416 12.46 16.05 -22.36
CA GLU A 416 13.64 15.19 -22.30
C GLU A 416 13.40 13.83 -22.99
N LEU A 417 12.18 13.27 -22.86
CA LEU A 417 11.77 12.08 -23.59
C LEU A 417 11.66 12.36 -25.09
N ALA A 418 11.09 13.48 -25.51
CA ALA A 418 11.00 13.86 -26.92
C ALA A 418 12.39 14.09 -27.54
N GLU A 419 13.29 14.78 -26.84
CA GLU A 419 14.68 15.01 -27.26
C GLU A 419 15.47 13.69 -27.32
N ARG A 420 15.22 12.75 -26.42
CA ARG A 420 15.84 11.41 -26.47
C ARG A 420 15.26 10.51 -27.54
N LEU A 421 13.94 10.46 -27.71
CA LEU A 421 13.29 9.69 -28.78
C LEU A 421 13.68 10.24 -30.15
N ALA A 422 13.96 11.54 -30.29
CA ALA A 422 14.49 12.12 -31.53
C ALA A 422 15.88 11.61 -31.92
N MET A 423 16.61 10.97 -31.00
CA MET A 423 17.88 10.29 -31.29
C MET A 423 17.70 8.83 -31.73
N TYR A 424 16.48 8.30 -31.78
CA TYR A 424 16.22 6.92 -32.18
C TYR A 424 15.29 6.88 -33.39
N GLU A 425 15.59 6.03 -34.37
CA GLU A 425 14.75 5.78 -35.54
C GLU A 425 14.21 4.36 -35.51
N ASP A 426 12.97 4.20 -35.95
CA ASP A 426 12.41 2.88 -36.25
C ASP A 426 13.06 2.34 -37.52
N GLN A 427 13.80 1.24 -37.37
CA GLN A 427 14.43 0.56 -38.50
C GLN A 427 13.87 -0.86 -38.69
N SER A 428 13.03 -1.34 -37.77
CA SER A 428 12.56 -2.73 -37.79
C SER A 428 11.22 -2.90 -38.48
N GLY A 429 10.43 -1.82 -38.60
CA GLY A 429 9.00 -1.94 -38.85
C GLY A 429 8.30 -2.72 -37.73
N ASN A 430 6.98 -2.90 -37.83
CA ASN A 430 6.24 -3.64 -36.81
C ASN A 430 6.65 -5.11 -36.82
N LEU A 431 7.23 -5.56 -35.71
CA LEU A 431 7.69 -6.93 -35.53
C LEU A 431 6.54 -7.86 -35.11
N LEU A 432 5.32 -7.37 -34.90
CA LEU A 432 4.14 -8.22 -34.71
C LEU A 432 3.41 -8.41 -36.04
N PRO A 433 3.32 -9.64 -36.58
CA PRO A 433 2.48 -9.90 -37.76
C PRO A 433 0.99 -9.84 -37.40
N ASP A 434 0.18 -9.35 -38.34
CA ASP A 434 -1.29 -9.19 -38.21
C ASP A 434 -1.72 -8.45 -36.95
N ALA A 435 -1.11 -7.29 -36.74
CA ALA A 435 -1.28 -6.53 -35.51
C ALA A 435 -2.58 -5.70 -35.44
N SER A 436 -3.32 -5.64 -36.55
CA SER A 436 -4.72 -5.19 -36.65
C SER A 436 -5.73 -6.33 -36.50
N PHE A 437 -5.27 -7.57 -36.28
CA PHE A 437 -6.12 -8.74 -36.01
C PHE A 437 -7.12 -9.10 -37.14
N GLU A 438 -6.85 -8.67 -38.37
CA GLU A 438 -7.72 -8.84 -39.54
C GLU A 438 -7.61 -10.24 -40.15
N ALA A 439 -6.44 -10.88 -40.06
CA ALA A 439 -6.23 -12.25 -40.53
C ALA A 439 -6.46 -13.30 -39.42
N GLY A 440 -6.57 -12.90 -38.15
CA GLY A 440 -6.79 -13.80 -37.01
C GLY A 440 -6.29 -13.23 -35.68
N ARG A 441 -5.81 -14.11 -34.79
CA ARG A 441 -5.17 -13.69 -33.52
C ARG A 441 -3.69 -13.33 -33.68
N GLY A 442 -3.12 -13.44 -34.88
CA GLY A 442 -1.69 -13.28 -35.13
C GLY A 442 -0.78 -14.13 -34.22
N ASP A 443 0.43 -13.64 -33.97
CA ASP A 443 1.46 -14.25 -33.09
C ASP A 443 1.22 -13.99 -31.59
N TRP A 444 -0.03 -14.10 -31.15
CA TRP A 444 -0.44 -14.02 -29.75
C TRP A 444 -0.83 -15.42 -29.22
N PRO A 445 0.13 -16.33 -28.99
CA PRO A 445 -0.16 -17.69 -28.55
C PRO A 445 -0.79 -17.72 -27.16
N THR A 446 -1.92 -18.43 -27.05
CA THR A 446 -2.63 -18.60 -25.78
C THR A 446 -3.31 -19.97 -25.71
N CYS A 447 -3.23 -20.60 -24.55
CA CYS A 447 -3.98 -21.82 -24.22
C CYS A 447 -5.40 -21.51 -23.70
N SER A 448 -5.82 -20.24 -23.68
CA SER A 448 -7.09 -19.79 -23.12
C SER A 448 -8.11 -19.40 -24.20
N ARG A 449 -9.35 -19.93 -24.10
CA ARG A 449 -10.50 -19.50 -24.93
C ARG A 449 -10.94 -18.05 -24.64
N ARG A 450 -10.35 -17.41 -23.63
CA ARG A 450 -10.69 -16.07 -23.13
C ARG A 450 -9.97 -14.95 -23.87
N VAL A 451 -9.04 -15.28 -24.75
CA VAL A 451 -8.37 -14.36 -25.68
C VAL A 451 -8.78 -14.75 -27.10
N ALA A 452 -9.60 -13.91 -27.73
CA ALA A 452 -10.26 -14.21 -29.00
C ALA A 452 -10.23 -13.00 -29.94
N ARG A 453 -10.19 -13.24 -31.25
CA ARG A 453 -10.53 -12.21 -32.24
C ARG A 453 -12.00 -11.81 -32.03
N CYS A 454 -12.29 -10.53 -32.20
CA CYS A 454 -13.63 -9.97 -32.10
C CYS A 454 -13.90 -9.07 -33.30
N ASP A 455 -15.00 -9.33 -34.00
CA ASP A 455 -15.38 -8.60 -35.21
C ASP A 455 -16.46 -7.52 -34.93
N ASP A 456 -16.93 -7.43 -33.68
CA ASP A 456 -18.00 -6.51 -33.27
C ASP A 456 -17.47 -5.17 -32.75
N MET A 457 -16.14 -5.04 -32.60
CA MET A 457 -15.51 -3.90 -31.95
C MET A 457 -14.05 -3.77 -32.41
N ALA A 458 -13.79 -2.88 -33.37
CA ALA A 458 -12.45 -2.56 -33.88
C ALA A 458 -12.18 -1.06 -33.80
N ARG A 459 -10.90 -0.68 -33.79
CA ARG A 459 -10.48 0.72 -33.95
C ARG A 459 -10.31 1.03 -35.42
N THR A 460 -9.65 0.15 -36.15
CA THR A 460 -9.46 0.25 -37.60
C THR A 460 -9.71 -1.10 -38.24
N GLY A 461 -10.32 -1.12 -39.44
CA GLY A 461 -10.70 -2.38 -40.07
C GLY A 461 -11.97 -2.97 -39.47
N ALA A 462 -12.08 -4.30 -39.49
CA ALA A 462 -13.24 -5.07 -39.08
C ALA A 462 -13.03 -5.85 -37.77
N SER A 463 -11.80 -5.98 -37.27
CA SER A 463 -11.48 -6.90 -36.17
C SER A 463 -10.56 -6.32 -35.12
N SER A 464 -10.60 -6.89 -33.91
CA SER A 464 -9.70 -6.59 -32.81
C SER A 464 -9.42 -7.83 -31.96
N LEU A 465 -8.50 -7.74 -31.01
CA LEU A 465 -8.28 -8.77 -29.99
C LEU A 465 -9.10 -8.46 -28.73
N ARG A 466 -9.92 -9.41 -28.30
CA ARG A 466 -10.71 -9.35 -27.05
C ARG A 466 -10.09 -10.25 -25.99
N LEU A 467 -9.84 -9.70 -24.80
CA LEU A 467 -9.51 -10.46 -23.60
C LEU A 467 -10.72 -10.38 -22.65
N SER A 468 -11.30 -11.51 -22.30
CA SER A 468 -12.53 -11.56 -21.51
C SER A 468 -12.43 -12.55 -20.35
N MET A 469 -12.63 -12.08 -19.13
CA MET A 469 -12.72 -12.88 -17.92
C MET A 469 -14.14 -12.79 -17.34
N GLY A 470 -14.64 -13.92 -16.80
CA GLY A 470 -15.90 -13.93 -16.06
C GLY A 470 -15.86 -13.01 -14.84
N ARG A 471 -16.99 -12.86 -14.14
CA ARG A 471 -17.02 -12.11 -12.87
C ARG A 471 -16.05 -12.78 -11.88
N ASP A 472 -15.01 -12.06 -11.51
CA ASP A 472 -13.98 -12.52 -10.57
C ASP A 472 -13.70 -11.39 -9.57
N SER A 473 -13.67 -11.73 -8.28
CA SER A 473 -13.41 -10.82 -7.15
C SER A 473 -11.92 -10.54 -6.94
N GLY A 474 -11.07 -11.06 -7.83
CA GLY A 474 -9.63 -11.15 -7.67
C GLY A 474 -8.79 -9.87 -7.87
N GLY A 475 -9.12 -8.72 -7.27
CA GLY A 475 -8.23 -7.55 -7.08
C GLY A 475 -7.44 -7.04 -8.32
N ASN A 476 -6.35 -6.29 -8.09
CA ASN A 476 -5.49 -5.70 -9.15
C ASN A 476 -4.44 -6.68 -9.72
N MET A 477 -4.67 -7.99 -9.64
CA MET A 477 -3.73 -8.98 -10.19
C MET A 477 -4.12 -9.34 -11.62
N ILE A 478 -3.13 -9.58 -12.49
CA ILE A 478 -3.37 -10.12 -13.83
C ILE A 478 -4.01 -11.50 -13.68
N ARG A 479 -5.23 -11.66 -14.17
CA ARG A 479 -5.97 -12.93 -14.15
C ARG A 479 -5.98 -13.63 -15.50
N GLU A 480 -5.78 -12.86 -16.56
CA GLU A 480 -5.63 -13.36 -17.92
C GLU A 480 -4.62 -12.49 -18.67
N SER A 481 -3.85 -13.09 -19.57
CA SER A 481 -2.87 -12.34 -20.35
C SER A 481 -2.74 -12.87 -21.78
N ALA A 482 -2.55 -11.95 -22.71
CA ALA A 482 -2.04 -12.24 -24.04
C ALA A 482 -0.54 -11.91 -24.06
N LYS A 483 0.25 -12.77 -24.69
CA LYS A 483 1.71 -12.61 -24.84
C LYS A 483 2.03 -12.68 -26.31
N SER A 484 2.87 -11.77 -26.80
CA SER A 484 3.35 -11.84 -28.18
C SER A 484 4.38 -12.96 -28.36
N ARG A 485 4.84 -13.16 -29.60
CA ARG A 485 6.12 -13.84 -29.86
C ARG A 485 7.28 -13.12 -29.17
N ARG A 486 8.36 -13.86 -28.93
CA ARG A 486 9.65 -13.28 -28.51
C ARG A 486 10.37 -12.68 -29.70
N VAL A 487 11.07 -11.59 -29.46
CA VAL A 487 11.86 -10.86 -30.44
C VAL A 487 13.28 -10.73 -29.90
N ALA A 488 14.27 -11.12 -30.71
CA ALA A 488 15.68 -10.99 -30.33
C ALA A 488 16.09 -9.51 -30.23
N VAL A 489 16.88 -9.18 -29.21
CA VAL A 489 17.36 -7.82 -28.96
C VAL A 489 18.85 -7.81 -28.65
N LYS A 490 19.50 -6.66 -28.82
CA LYS A 490 20.92 -6.43 -28.53
C LYS A 490 21.09 -5.31 -27.50
N PRO A 491 22.14 -5.35 -26.67
CA PRO A 491 22.49 -4.22 -25.81
C PRO A 491 22.62 -2.92 -26.61
N GLY A 492 22.07 -1.83 -26.06
CA GLY A 492 22.05 -0.51 -26.69
C GLY A 492 20.81 -0.21 -27.54
N GLN A 493 19.99 -1.22 -27.85
CA GLN A 493 18.72 -1.03 -28.56
C GLN A 493 17.62 -0.56 -27.60
N MET A 494 16.62 0.15 -28.15
CA MET A 494 15.39 0.50 -27.45
C MET A 494 14.23 -0.28 -28.08
N VAL A 495 13.37 -0.88 -27.28
CA VAL A 495 12.16 -1.57 -27.75
C VAL A 495 10.96 -0.73 -27.37
N ARG A 496 10.05 -0.47 -28.32
CA ARG A 496 8.75 0.16 -28.05
C ARG A 496 7.65 -0.84 -28.27
N PHE A 497 6.78 -1.00 -27.29
CA PHE A 497 5.50 -1.66 -27.44
C PHE A 497 4.37 -0.64 -27.36
N SER A 498 3.43 -0.66 -28.30
CA SER A 498 2.19 0.11 -28.20
C SER A 498 0.98 -0.70 -28.62
N ALA A 499 -0.19 -0.35 -28.12
CA ALA A 499 -1.46 -0.89 -28.58
C ALA A 499 -2.57 0.10 -28.25
N PHE A 500 -3.64 0.12 -29.04
CA PHE A 500 -4.87 0.78 -28.64
C PHE A 500 -5.70 -0.16 -27.78
N ALA A 501 -6.33 0.39 -26.75
CA ALA A 501 -7.21 -0.35 -25.86
C ALA A 501 -8.55 0.37 -25.67
N ARG A 502 -9.63 -0.41 -25.49
CA ARG A 502 -10.95 0.12 -25.15
C ARG A 502 -11.66 -0.77 -24.14
N ILE A 503 -12.31 -0.13 -23.15
CA ILE A 503 -13.19 -0.79 -22.16
C ILE A 503 -14.57 -0.11 -22.25
N PRO A 504 -15.54 -0.70 -22.99
CA PRO A 504 -16.85 -0.09 -23.21
C PRO A 504 -17.59 0.21 -21.91
N GLU A 505 -18.33 1.32 -21.83
CA GLU A 505 -19.02 1.81 -20.62
C GLU A 505 -19.75 0.74 -19.81
N ARG A 506 -20.53 -0.10 -20.50
CA ARG A 506 -21.29 -1.21 -19.90
C ARG A 506 -20.43 -2.28 -19.19
N LEU A 507 -19.14 -2.36 -19.49
CA LEU A 507 -18.16 -3.34 -18.98
C LEU A 507 -17.18 -2.72 -17.97
N GLN A 508 -17.31 -1.43 -17.69
CA GLN A 508 -16.44 -0.67 -16.79
C GLN A 508 -16.68 -1.01 -15.32
N ARG A 509 -17.92 -1.37 -14.95
CA ARG A 509 -18.28 -1.78 -13.58
C ARG A 509 -17.66 -3.10 -13.14
N THR A 510 -17.19 -3.92 -14.08
CA THR A 510 -16.60 -5.24 -13.81
C THR A 510 -15.11 -5.30 -14.12
N THR A 511 -14.62 -4.47 -15.06
CA THR A 511 -13.21 -4.39 -15.45
C THR A 511 -12.43 -3.49 -14.48
N ARG A 512 -11.51 -4.06 -13.70
CA ARG A 512 -10.73 -3.31 -12.68
C ARG A 512 -9.47 -2.65 -13.24
N GLY A 513 -8.99 -3.09 -14.40
CA GLY A 513 -7.87 -2.46 -15.09
C GLY A 513 -7.27 -3.31 -16.20
N LEU A 514 -6.53 -2.65 -17.08
CA LEU A 514 -5.65 -3.25 -18.07
C LEU A 514 -4.20 -3.14 -17.59
N MET A 515 -3.31 -4.01 -18.03
CA MET A 515 -1.86 -3.90 -17.88
C MET A 515 -1.23 -4.14 -19.25
N ILE A 516 -0.27 -3.32 -19.64
CA ILE A 516 0.62 -3.62 -20.78
C ILE A 516 2.07 -3.61 -20.31
N GLY A 517 2.96 -4.32 -20.99
CA GLY A 517 4.37 -4.34 -20.59
C GLY A 517 5.26 -5.13 -21.54
N LEU A 518 6.56 -5.10 -21.24
CA LEU A 518 7.60 -5.82 -21.95
C LEU A 518 8.34 -6.76 -20.97
N ALA A 519 8.52 -8.02 -21.36
CA ALA A 519 9.20 -9.04 -20.57
C ALA A 519 10.54 -9.42 -21.22
N ARG A 520 11.60 -9.49 -20.39
CA ARG A 520 12.97 -9.83 -20.80
C ARG A 520 13.27 -11.32 -20.63
N TYR A 521 14.05 -11.87 -21.56
CA TYR A 521 14.50 -13.26 -21.57
C TYR A 521 16.01 -13.35 -21.79
N ARG A 522 16.63 -14.37 -21.18
CA ARG A 522 18.04 -14.73 -21.35
C ARG A 522 18.18 -16.24 -21.47
N GLY A 523 18.85 -16.73 -22.52
CA GLY A 523 19.03 -18.17 -22.74
C GLY A 523 17.73 -18.99 -22.66
N GLY A 524 16.64 -18.44 -23.21
CA GLY A 524 15.30 -19.06 -23.23
C GLY A 524 14.54 -19.04 -21.89
N LYS A 525 15.18 -18.68 -20.78
CA LYS A 525 14.56 -18.54 -19.46
C LYS A 525 14.12 -17.09 -19.24
N MET A 526 12.90 -16.93 -18.73
CA MET A 526 12.40 -15.65 -18.26
C MET A 526 13.20 -15.25 -17.02
N SER A 527 13.83 -14.08 -17.01
CA SER A 527 14.57 -13.63 -15.82
C SER A 527 13.57 -13.32 -14.70
N VAL A 528 13.69 -14.00 -13.55
CA VAL A 528 12.77 -13.89 -12.40
C VAL A 528 12.90 -12.55 -11.64
N ALA A 529 13.72 -11.61 -12.13
CA ALA A 529 13.77 -10.24 -11.64
C ALA A 529 12.59 -9.44 -12.24
N TRP A 530 11.50 -9.38 -11.49
CA TRP A 530 10.39 -8.45 -11.73
C TRP A 530 10.88 -7.00 -11.59
N THR A 531 10.93 -6.26 -12.69
CA THR A 531 10.79 -4.79 -12.78
C THR A 531 10.95 -4.42 -14.25
N ASP A 532 9.90 -3.86 -14.84
CA ASP A 532 9.81 -3.24 -16.19
C ASP A 532 8.57 -3.70 -16.99
N CYS A 533 7.60 -4.36 -16.36
CA CYS A 533 6.20 -4.24 -16.77
C CYS A 533 5.59 -3.03 -16.05
N GLU A 534 5.54 -1.88 -16.71
CA GLU A 534 4.76 -0.74 -16.23
C GLU A 534 3.27 -1.01 -16.44
N ALA A 535 2.63 -1.57 -15.42
CA ALA A 535 1.17 -1.60 -15.35
C ALA A 535 0.63 -0.18 -15.22
N HIS A 536 0.02 0.33 -16.27
CA HIS A 536 -1.01 1.35 -16.13
C HIS A 536 -2.36 0.67 -16.09
N SER A 537 -3.02 0.72 -14.92
CA SER A 537 -4.46 0.50 -14.87
C SER A 537 -5.10 1.63 -15.64
N VAL A 538 -5.44 1.38 -16.90
CA VAL A 538 -6.29 2.30 -17.64
C VAL A 538 -7.67 2.11 -17.03
N GLY A 539 -8.15 3.17 -16.39
CA GLY A 539 -9.55 3.25 -16.01
C GLY A 539 -10.44 3.04 -17.24
N PRO A 540 -11.73 2.84 -17.03
CA PRO A 540 -12.69 2.82 -18.11
C PRO A 540 -12.49 3.88 -19.21
N THR A 541 -12.24 3.46 -20.46
CA THR A 541 -12.19 4.37 -21.62
C THR A 541 -13.30 4.03 -22.60
N ASP A 542 -14.25 4.96 -22.79
CA ASP A 542 -15.28 4.79 -23.81
C ASP A 542 -14.78 5.12 -25.23
N SER A 543 -13.55 5.61 -25.34
CA SER A 543 -12.78 5.77 -26.58
C SER A 543 -11.58 4.81 -26.63
N TRP A 544 -11.11 4.51 -27.85
CA TRP A 544 -9.85 3.82 -28.06
C TRP A 544 -8.67 4.68 -27.61
N THR A 545 -7.90 4.20 -26.64
CA THR A 545 -6.77 4.93 -26.07
C THR A 545 -5.47 4.22 -26.42
N ARG A 546 -4.51 4.97 -26.98
CA ARG A 546 -3.19 4.42 -27.30
C ARG A 546 -2.36 4.32 -26.03
N LEU A 547 -1.84 3.13 -25.78
CA LEU A 547 -0.92 2.83 -24.69
C LEU A 547 0.45 2.54 -25.27
N VAL A 548 1.50 3.06 -24.65
CA VAL A 548 2.87 2.95 -25.15
C VAL A 548 3.81 2.69 -23.99
N VAL A 549 4.68 1.69 -24.13
CA VAL A 549 5.75 1.34 -23.18
C VAL A 549 7.06 1.24 -23.94
N TYR A 550 8.13 1.76 -23.35
CA TYR A 550 9.49 1.69 -23.89
C TYR A 550 10.38 0.86 -22.97
N LEU A 551 11.34 0.15 -23.56
CA LEU A 551 12.32 -0.66 -22.84
C LEU A 551 13.70 -0.45 -23.45
N TYR A 552 14.61 0.16 -22.71
CA TYR A 552 16.01 0.21 -23.10
C TYR A 552 16.70 -1.12 -22.75
N VAL A 553 17.40 -1.71 -23.70
CA VAL A 553 18.18 -2.94 -23.51
C VAL A 553 19.57 -2.53 -23.03
N ASP A 554 19.80 -2.66 -21.74
CA ASP A 554 21.06 -2.31 -21.08
C ASP A 554 22.13 -3.40 -21.28
N GLU A 555 23.32 -3.20 -20.72
CA GLU A 555 24.42 -4.19 -20.78
C GLU A 555 24.14 -5.45 -19.94
N THR A 556 23.02 -5.48 -19.21
CA THR A 556 22.53 -6.67 -18.53
C THR A 556 22.09 -7.70 -19.58
N PRO A 557 22.48 -8.97 -19.45
CA PRO A 557 22.27 -9.94 -20.52
C PRO A 557 20.78 -10.26 -20.70
N CYS A 558 20.21 -9.67 -21.74
CA CYS A 558 18.87 -9.90 -22.28
C CYS A 558 19.04 -10.16 -23.78
N ASP A 559 18.62 -11.34 -24.21
CA ASP A 559 18.79 -11.78 -25.60
C ASP A 559 17.46 -11.67 -26.37
N GLU A 560 16.32 -11.69 -25.67
CA GLU A 560 14.99 -11.57 -26.26
C GLU A 560 14.01 -10.76 -25.38
N VAL A 561 13.02 -10.12 -26.02
CA VAL A 561 11.93 -9.37 -25.38
C VAL A 561 10.57 -9.84 -25.90
N MET A 562 9.55 -9.79 -25.07
CA MET A 562 8.17 -10.20 -25.38
C MET A 562 7.16 -9.17 -24.87
N ALA A 563 6.18 -8.78 -25.67
CA ALA A 563 5.10 -7.92 -25.21
C ALA A 563 4.05 -8.73 -24.41
N ILE A 564 3.52 -8.11 -23.37
CA ILE A 564 2.49 -8.68 -22.50
C ILE A 564 1.34 -7.69 -22.37
N ILE A 565 0.12 -8.22 -22.46
CA ILE A 565 -1.10 -7.49 -22.13
C ILE A 565 -1.88 -8.33 -21.13
N GLY A 566 -2.26 -7.77 -20.00
CA GLY A 566 -2.92 -8.44 -18.90
C GLY A 566 -4.23 -7.78 -18.50
N LEU A 567 -5.27 -8.57 -18.28
CA LEU A 567 -6.52 -8.11 -17.68
C LEU A 567 -6.45 -8.29 -16.15
N CYS A 568 -6.70 -7.20 -15.42
CA CYS A 568 -6.75 -7.21 -13.96
C CYS A 568 -8.19 -7.43 -13.48
N GLY A 569 -8.41 -8.51 -12.73
CA GLY A 569 -9.75 -8.91 -12.25
C GLY A 569 -10.64 -9.54 -13.33
N GLY A 570 -11.97 -9.49 -13.12
CA GLY A 570 -12.96 -9.86 -14.13
C GLY A 570 -13.16 -8.76 -15.18
N GLY A 571 -13.88 -9.03 -16.28
CA GLY A 571 -14.23 -8.00 -17.26
C GLY A 571 -13.83 -8.31 -18.69
N THR A 572 -13.88 -7.31 -19.57
CA THR A 572 -13.52 -7.50 -20.99
C THR A 572 -12.88 -6.24 -21.54
N VAL A 573 -11.76 -6.42 -22.22
CA VAL A 573 -11.00 -5.36 -22.88
C VAL A 573 -10.79 -5.73 -24.34
N TYR A 574 -10.82 -4.71 -25.20
CA TYR A 574 -10.55 -4.82 -26.62
C TYR A 574 -9.25 -4.12 -26.92
N LEU A 575 -8.45 -4.73 -27.78
CA LEU A 575 -7.13 -4.26 -28.17
C LEU A 575 -7.04 -4.26 -29.68
N ASP A 576 -6.41 -3.24 -30.22
CA ASP A 576 -6.22 -3.09 -31.65
C ASP A 576 -4.89 -2.41 -31.95
N ASP A 577 -4.40 -2.59 -33.18
CA ASP A 577 -3.18 -1.99 -33.69
C ASP A 577 -1.98 -2.10 -32.75
N ALA A 578 -1.68 -3.33 -32.35
CA ALA A 578 -0.52 -3.62 -31.54
C ALA A 578 0.76 -3.37 -32.36
N GLU A 579 1.80 -2.87 -31.71
CA GLU A 579 3.03 -2.52 -32.40
C GLU A 579 4.22 -2.82 -31.49
N LEU A 580 5.12 -3.67 -31.94
CA LEU A 580 6.40 -3.91 -31.27
C LEU A 580 7.52 -3.56 -32.24
N VAL A 581 8.31 -2.56 -31.92
CA VAL A 581 9.41 -2.10 -32.78
C VAL A 581 10.71 -2.02 -32.01
N ILE A 582 11.81 -2.23 -32.72
CA ILE A 582 13.16 -1.94 -32.23
C ILE A 582 13.57 -0.60 -32.82
N LEU A 583 13.81 0.36 -31.93
CA LEU A 583 14.35 1.66 -32.26
C LEU A 583 15.87 1.60 -32.08
N GLU A 584 16.59 1.93 -33.14
CA GLU A 584 18.04 2.04 -33.12
C GLU A 584 18.45 3.50 -32.93
N ARG A 585 19.55 3.71 -32.21
CA ARG A 585 20.08 5.05 -32.02
C ARG A 585 20.67 5.53 -33.35
N ARG A 586 20.28 6.73 -33.78
CA ARG A 586 20.90 7.44 -34.92
C ARG A 586 22.40 7.61 -34.74
#